data_AF-A0A843SZ24-F1
#
_entry.id   AF-A0A843SZ24-F1
#
_cell.length_a   1.000
_cell.length_b   1.000
_cell.length_c   1.000
_cell.angle_alpha   90.00
_cell.angle_beta   90.00
_cell.angle_gamma   90.00
#
_symmetry.space_group_name_H-M   'P 1'
#
loop_
_entity.id
_entity.type
_entity.pdbx_description
1 polymer ?
#
loop_
_entity_poly.entity_id
_entity_poly.type
_entity_poly.pdbx_seq_one_letter_code
_entity_poly.pdbx_strand_id
1 'polypeptide(L)' 'MYAIVQTSGRQVKMTPGIVAVVDGTAGAPGDELTLGNVLLVEKDGGEVLAGAPFVANARIVAVVEGESRGPKI' A
#
# COMPACT_ATOMS: atom_id res chain seq x y z
N MET A 1 1.77 13.51 -3.60
CA MET A 1 1.98 12.16 -4.13
C MET A 1 1.56 11.11 -3.10
N TYR A 2 0.43 10.44 -3.35
CA TYR A 2 -0.01 9.28 -2.59
C TYR A 2 -0.57 8.23 -3.54
N ALA A 3 -0.63 6.99 -3.09
CA ALA A 3 -1.27 5.90 -3.80
C ALA A 3 -2.36 5.28 -2.94
N ILE A 4 -3.43 4.80 -3.56
CA ILE A 4 -4.44 3.97 -2.91
C ILE A 4 -4.21 2.55 -3.40
N VAL A 5 -3.95 1.66 -2.45
CA VAL A 5 -3.71 0.24 -2.72
C VAL A 5 -4.82 -0.58 -2.08
N GLN A 6 -5.20 -1.68 -2.73
CA GLN A 6 -6.10 -2.66 -2.13
C GLN A 6 -5.28 -3.85 -1.65
N THR A 7 -5.35 -4.10 -0.36
CA THR A 7 -4.71 -5.22 0.32
C THR A 7 -5.68 -5.85 1.30
N SER A 8 -5.71 -7.19 1.35
CA SER A 8 -6.57 -7.96 2.25
C SER A 8 -8.04 -7.52 2.30
N GLY A 9 -8.59 -7.09 1.15
CA GLY A 9 -9.97 -6.64 1.03
C GLY A 9 -10.25 -5.19 1.49
N ARG A 10 -9.25 -4.46 2.00
CA ARG A 10 -9.37 -3.04 2.35
C ARG A 10 -8.52 -2.15 1.45
N GLN A 11 -8.96 -0.91 1.30
CA GLN A 11 -8.21 0.12 0.60
C GLN A 11 -7.44 0.96 1.62
N VAL A 12 -6.15 1.12 1.39
CA VAL A 12 -5.26 1.90 2.26
C VAL A 12 -4.59 2.99 1.42
N LYS A 13 -4.65 4.21 1.93
CA LYS A 13 -3.89 5.33 1.38
C LYS A 13 -2.45 5.24 1.90
N MET A 14 -1.50 5.15 0.99
CA MET A 14 -0.08 5.10 1.28
C MET A 14 0.63 6.31 0.69
N THR A 15 1.62 6.80 1.42
CA THR A 15 2.50 7.89 0.99
C THR A 15 3.95 7.40 1.11
N PRO A 16 4.85 7.76 0.18
CA PRO A 16 6.25 7.40 0.34
C PRO A 16 6.83 7.94 1.64
N GLY A 17 7.51 7.09 2.41
CA GLY A 17 8.19 7.46 3.66
C GLY A 17 7.33 7.44 4.93
N ILE A 18 6.07 7.00 4.86
CA ILE A 18 5.26 6.77 6.06
C ILE A 18 5.04 5.28 6.32
N VAL A 19 4.79 4.93 7.57
CA VAL A 19 4.36 3.59 7.97
C VAL A 19 2.85 3.49 7.77
N ALA A 20 2.40 2.44 7.07
CA ALA A 20 1.00 2.13 6.85
C ALA A 20 0.68 0.74 7.43
N VAL A 21 -0.35 0.66 8.26
CA VAL A 21 -0.83 -0.61 8.80
C VAL A 21 -1.72 -1.28 7.78
N VAL A 22 -1.40 -2.53 7.44
CA VAL A 22 -2.18 -3.36 6.54
C VAL A 22 -2.60 -4.63 7.26
N ASP A 23 -3.78 -5.15 6.92
CA ASP A 23 -4.22 -6.42 7.48
C ASP A 23 -3.52 -7.59 6.77
N GLY A 24 -3.20 -8.62 7.54
CA GLY A 24 -2.59 -9.86 7.05
C GLY A 24 -1.12 -9.99 7.42
N THR A 25 -0.56 -11.14 7.09
CA THR A 25 0.86 -11.47 7.37
C THR A 25 1.67 -11.21 6.12
N ALA A 26 2.50 -10.17 6.15
CA ALA A 26 3.29 -9.72 5.00
C ALA A 26 4.64 -10.43 4.83
N GLY A 27 5.16 -11.06 5.89
CA GLY A 27 6.51 -11.66 5.91
C GLY A 27 7.23 -11.40 7.23
N ALA A 28 8.53 -11.70 7.28
CA ALA A 28 9.37 -11.36 8.41
C ALA A 28 9.73 -9.86 8.38
N PRO A 29 10.04 -9.25 9.55
CA PRO A 29 10.60 -7.90 9.59
C PRO A 29 11.85 -7.77 8.71
N GLY A 30 11.88 -6.77 7.83
CA GLY A 30 12.94 -6.55 6.86
C GLY A 30 12.70 -7.15 5.48
N ASP A 31 11.65 -7.96 5.30
CA ASP A 31 11.28 -8.47 3.99
C ASP A 31 10.71 -7.36 3.10
N GLU A 32 11.05 -7.43 1.81
CA GLU A 32 10.52 -6.52 0.79
C GLU A 32 9.16 -7.03 0.29
N LEU A 33 8.13 -6.21 0.45
CA LEU A 33 6.77 -6.48 -0.02
C LEU A 33 6.44 -5.61 -1.23
N THR A 34 6.13 -6.26 -2.35
CA THR A 34 5.63 -5.57 -3.55
C THR A 34 4.12 -5.70 -3.64
N LEU A 35 3.42 -4.56 -3.62
CA LEU A 35 1.97 -4.48 -3.81
C LEU A 35 1.66 -4.01 -5.23
N GLY A 36 1.06 -4.88 -6.04
CA GLY A 36 0.66 -4.59 -7.43
C GLY A 36 -0.78 -4.10 -7.59
N ASN A 37 -1.62 -4.23 -6.57
CA ASN A 37 -3.06 -3.89 -6.64
C ASN A 37 -3.29 -2.40 -6.34
N VAL A 38 -2.76 -1.53 -7.19
CA VAL A 38 -2.86 -0.08 -7.05
C VAL A 38 -4.09 0.42 -7.79
N LEU A 39 -5.01 1.10 -7.09
CA LEU A 39 -6.23 1.65 -7.68
C LEU A 39 -6.04 3.07 -8.17
N LEU A 40 -5.23 3.85 -7.46
CA LEU A 40 -5.05 5.26 -7.74
C LEU A 40 -3.63 5.69 -7.37
N VAL A 41 -3.03 6.53 -8.21
CA VAL A 41 -1.75 7.20 -7.95
C VAL A 41 -1.90 8.69 -8.24
N GLU A 42 -1.62 9.52 -7.26
CA GLU A 42 -1.48 10.97 -7.45
C GLU A 42 -0.01 11.30 -7.69
N LYS A 43 0.30 11.96 -8.81
CA LYS A 43 1.66 12.42 -9.17
C LYS A 43 1.89 13.88 -8.77
N ASP A 44 3.14 14.31 -8.79
CA ASP A 44 3.53 15.70 -8.56
C ASP A 44 2.92 16.61 -9.64
N GLY A 45 2.17 17.63 -9.19
CA GLY A 45 1.39 18.52 -10.07
C GLY A 45 -0.13 18.34 -10.01
N GLY A 46 -0.64 17.42 -9.18
CA GLY A 46 -2.09 17.22 -8.97
C GLY A 46 -2.76 16.31 -10.00
N GLU A 47 -1.97 15.69 -10.88
CA GLU A 47 -2.46 14.69 -11.83
C GLU A 47 -2.77 13.39 -11.08
N VAL A 48 -4.01 12.91 -11.24
CA VAL A 48 -4.49 11.68 -10.60
C VAL A 48 -4.70 10.62 -11.67
N LEU A 49 -3.97 9.51 -11.55
CA LEU A 49 -4.16 8.32 -12.37
C LEU A 49 -5.04 7.34 -11.61
N ALA A 50 -6.30 7.24 -12.03
CA ALA A 50 -7.22 6.22 -11.56
C ALA A 50 -7.20 5.01 -12.52
N GLY A 51 -7.06 3.82 -11.95
CA GLY A 51 -7.13 2.56 -12.68
C GLY A 51 -8.56 2.07 -12.84
N ALA A 52 -8.81 1.28 -13.89
CA ALA A 52 -10.08 0.58 -14.10
C ALA A 52 -9.79 -0.86 -14.56
N PRO A 53 -9.61 -1.85 -13.66
CA PRO A 53 -9.75 -1.80 -12.20
C PRO A 53 -8.47 -1.42 -11.42
N PHE A 54 -7.29 -1.53 -12.04
CA PHE A 54 -5.99 -1.19 -11.45
C PHE A 54 -5.18 -0.30 -12.39
N VAL A 55 -4.26 0.48 -11.84
CA VAL A 55 -3.34 1.32 -12.62
C VAL A 55 -2.28 0.41 -13.24
N ALA A 56 -2.24 0.35 -14.57
CA ALA A 56 -1.24 -0.46 -15.28
C ALA A 56 0.18 0.01 -14.96
N ASN A 57 1.09 -0.93 -14.69
CA ASN A 57 2.50 -0.70 -14.35
C ASN A 57 2.75 0.11 -13.06
N ALA A 58 1.75 0.28 -12.20
CA ALA A 58 1.97 0.82 -10.86
C ALA A 58 2.37 -0.31 -9.89
N ARG A 59 3.45 -0.10 -9.15
CA ARG A 59 3.88 -0.98 -8.06
C ARG A 59 4.29 -0.14 -6.86
N ILE A 60 3.90 -0.59 -5.68
CA ILE A 60 4.36 -0.03 -4.41
C ILE A 60 5.32 -1.04 -3.81
N VAL A 61 6.56 -0.60 -3.56
CA VAL A 61 7.55 -1.39 -2.83
C VAL A 61 7.57 -0.85 -1.41
N ALA A 62 7.32 -1.73 -0.46
CA ALA A 62 7.34 -1.43 0.97
C ALA A 62 8.25 -2.44 1.69
N VAL A 63 8.75 -2.06 2.86
CA VAL A 63 9.49 -2.96 3.73
C VAL A 63 8.61 -3.30 4.92
N VAL A 64 8.57 -4.58 5.28
CA VAL A 64 7.83 -5.03 6.46
C VAL A 64 8.59 -4.56 7.71
N GLU A 65 8.06 -3.60 8.45
CA GLU A 65 8.65 -3.22 9.75
C GLU A 65 8.38 -4.28 10.82
N GLY A 66 7.22 -4.93 10.78
CA GLY A 66 6.85 -6.01 11.68
C GLY A 66 5.36 -6.27 11.74
N GLU A 67 4.97 -7.21 12.59
CA GLU A 67 3.58 -7.58 12.83
C GLU A 67 3.19 -7.20 14.26
N SER A 68 2.07 -6.48 14.40
CA SER A 68 1.51 -6.12 15.70
C SER A 68 0.08 -6.62 15.81
N ARG A 69 -0.30 -7.15 16.98
CA ARG A 69 -1.69 -7.49 17.28
C ARG A 69 -2.41 -6.26 17.82
N GLY A 70 -3.66 -6.09 17.39
CA GLY A 70 -4.54 -5.07 17.94
C GLY A 70 -4.79 -5.25 19.44
N PRO A 71 -5.38 -4.23 20.10
CA PRO A 71 -5.68 -4.29 21.53
C PRO A 71 -6.58 -5.48 21.85
N LYS A 72 -6.41 -6.05 23.06
CA LYS A 72 -7.29 -7.10 23.56
C LYS A 72 -8.71 -6.55 23.66
N ILE A 73 -9.63 -7.23 22.98
CA ILE A 73 -11.07 -6.98 23.00
C ILE A 73 -11.73 -7.89 24.03
#